data_AF-A0A962H6C0-F1
#
_entry.id   AF-A0A962H6C0-F1
#
_cell.length_a   1.000
_cell.length_b   1.000
_cell.length_c   1.000
_cell.angle_alpha   90.00
_cell.angle_beta   90.00
_cell.angle_gamma   90.00
#
_symmetry.space_group_name_H-M   'P 1'
#
loop_
_entity.id
_entity.type
_entity.pdbx_description
1 polymer ?
#
loop_
_entity_poly.entity_id
_entity_poly.type
_entity_poly.pdbx_seq_one_letter_code
_entity_poly.pdbx_strand_id
1 'polypeptide(L)'
;GMEFDKWGLPVLNERTLQSTIPNVLFGGDAAFGPKNIIWAVAHGHEAAVSIDKMLSGEDPNDRPLPAVQMISQKMGIHEWSYDNAIDPDQRNKVPWAPAEQTLTNIGVEVELGFDPQLALREASRCLNCDAQTVFTGNKCIECDACVDICPMDCITFTDDGEEAELRQRLTAPALNLTQDLYVGGDLKTGRVMVKDEDVCLHCGLCAERCPTGAWDMQKFFLEMTHAGPQCRSPGRKAA
;
A
#
# COMPACT_ATOMS: atom_id res chain seq x y z
N GLY A 1 17.05 36.07 -2.16
CA GLY A 1 17.27 35.51 -3.50
C GLY A 1 16.45 34.25 -3.76
N MET A 2 15.83 33.66 -2.74
CA MET A 2 14.88 32.55 -2.89
C MET A 2 13.48 33.09 -2.58
N GLU A 3 12.48 32.61 -3.30
CA GLU A 3 11.07 32.93 -3.06
C GLU A 3 10.47 32.01 -2.00
N PHE A 4 9.58 32.59 -1.20
CA PHE A 4 8.84 31.91 -0.15
C PHE A 4 7.34 32.13 -0.37
N ASP A 5 6.54 31.15 0.04
CA ASP A 5 5.09 31.22 0.00
C ASP A 5 4.52 32.06 1.16
N LYS A 6 3.18 32.12 1.24
CA LYS A 6 2.49 32.86 2.31
C LYS A 6 2.72 32.31 3.72
N TRP A 7 3.27 31.10 3.86
CA TRP A 7 3.56 30.44 5.13
C TRP A 7 5.05 30.51 5.50
N GLY A 8 5.87 31.17 4.68
CA GLY A 8 7.31 31.25 4.89
C GLY A 8 8.05 29.96 4.52
N LEU A 9 7.43 29.08 3.74
CA LEU A 9 8.05 27.89 3.17
C LEU A 9 8.67 28.23 1.81
N PRO A 10 9.80 27.62 1.42
CA PRO A 10 10.38 27.86 0.11
C PRO A 10 9.41 27.42 -0.99
N VAL A 11 9.34 28.19 -2.08
CA VAL A 11 8.62 27.73 -3.29
C VAL A 11 9.46 26.65 -3.96
N LEU A 12 8.93 25.43 -4.01
CA LEU A 12 9.61 24.24 -4.52
C LEU A 12 8.92 23.64 -5.75
N ASN A 13 9.71 22.96 -6.58
CA ASN A 13 9.19 21.96 -7.50
C ASN A 13 8.83 20.69 -6.71
N GLU A 14 7.56 20.28 -6.73
CA GLU A 14 7.05 19.13 -5.96
C GLU A 14 7.75 17.81 -6.32
N ARG A 15 8.24 17.65 -7.55
CA ARG A 15 8.89 16.42 -8.01
C ARG A 15 10.39 16.40 -7.72
N THR A 16 11.09 17.52 -7.89
CA THR A 16 12.56 17.56 -7.75
C THR A 16 13.03 18.07 -6.39
N LEU A 17 12.14 18.71 -5.63
CA LEU A 17 12.43 19.43 -4.37
C LEU A 17 13.42 20.58 -4.51
N GLN A 18 13.63 21.05 -5.75
CA GLN A 18 14.42 22.24 -6.02
C GLN A 18 13.64 23.49 -5.65
N SER A 19 14.31 24.43 -5.00
CA SER A 19 13.80 25.78 -4.80
C SER A 19 13.91 26.63 -6.06
N THR A 20 13.45 27.87 -5.98
CA THR A 20 13.69 28.92 -6.99
C THR A 20 15.18 29.18 -7.27
N ILE A 21 16.08 28.74 -6.38
CA ILE A 21 17.52 28.67 -6.66
C ILE A 21 17.85 27.23 -7.11
N PRO A 22 18.25 26.99 -8.38
CA PRO A 22 18.34 25.65 -8.95
C PRO A 22 19.18 24.64 -8.16
N ASN A 23 20.26 25.11 -7.53
CA ASN A 23 21.22 24.26 -6.80
C ASN A 23 20.92 24.14 -5.29
N VAL A 24 19.76 24.62 -4.85
CA VAL A 24 19.33 24.52 -3.46
C VAL A 24 18.04 23.71 -3.40
N LEU A 25 18.13 22.57 -2.71
CA LEU A 25 17.04 21.61 -2.55
C LEU A 25 16.66 21.50 -1.08
N PHE A 26 15.43 21.09 -0.82
CA PHE A 26 14.86 20.99 0.53
C PHE A 26 14.30 19.60 0.79
N GLY A 27 14.18 19.25 2.07
CA GLY A 27 13.51 18.02 2.52
C GLY A 27 12.96 18.19 3.94
N GLY A 28 12.11 17.26 4.36
CA GLY A 28 11.45 17.34 5.67
C GLY A 28 10.54 18.55 5.81
N ASP A 29 10.41 19.03 7.05
CA ASP A 29 9.50 20.14 7.39
C ASP A 29 9.87 21.46 6.72
N ALA A 30 11.15 21.63 6.38
CA ALA A 30 11.63 22.81 5.66
C ALA A 30 11.15 22.86 4.19
N ALA A 31 10.62 21.76 3.65
CA ALA A 31 10.13 21.70 2.28
C ALA A 31 8.65 22.08 2.17
N PHE A 32 7.77 21.32 2.82
CA PHE A 32 6.31 21.43 2.69
C PHE A 32 5.59 21.68 4.03
N GLY A 33 6.33 22.15 5.03
CA GLY A 33 5.80 22.33 6.38
C GLY A 33 5.71 21.01 7.15
N PRO A 34 5.11 21.04 8.35
CA PRO A 34 5.13 19.92 9.28
C PRO A 34 4.46 18.68 8.68
N LYS A 35 5.25 17.61 8.53
CA LYS A 35 4.78 16.27 8.13
C LYS A 35 5.23 15.24 9.17
N ASN A 36 4.80 13.99 9.01
CA ASN A 36 5.32 12.91 9.84
C ASN A 36 6.78 12.58 9.46
N ILE A 37 7.49 11.87 10.34
CA ILE A 37 8.90 11.49 10.12
C ILE A 37 9.10 10.65 8.83
N ILE A 38 8.08 9.89 8.42
CA ILE A 38 8.11 9.07 7.21
C ILE A 38 8.27 9.97 5.97
N TRP A 39 7.49 11.04 5.88
CA TRP A 39 7.63 12.04 4.81
C TRP A 39 8.98 12.74 4.85
N ALA A 40 9.50 13.06 6.03
CA ALA A 40 10.82 13.69 6.13
C ALA A 40 11.94 12.81 5.59
N VAL A 41 11.91 11.51 5.90
CA VAL A 41 12.84 10.52 5.34
C VAL A 41 12.63 10.36 3.84
N ALA A 42 11.38 10.27 3.37
CA ALA A 42 11.06 10.18 1.95
C ALA A 42 11.61 11.37 1.16
N HIS A 43 11.34 12.61 1.59
CA HIS A 43 11.87 13.82 0.97
C HIS A 43 13.41 13.82 0.93
N GLY A 44 14.07 13.31 1.99
CA GLY A 44 15.52 13.18 2.02
C GLY A 44 16.05 12.28 0.90
N HIS A 45 15.45 11.11 0.70
CA HIS A 45 15.80 10.22 -0.40
C HIS A 45 15.48 10.84 -1.77
N GLU A 46 14.34 11.53 -1.88
CA GLU A 46 13.92 12.16 -3.12
C GLU A 46 14.84 13.30 -3.55
N ALA A 47 15.20 14.19 -2.63
CA ALA A 47 16.16 15.26 -2.86
C ALA A 47 17.54 14.69 -3.23
N ALA A 48 17.96 13.60 -2.59
CA ALA A 48 19.23 12.94 -2.91
C ALA A 48 19.27 12.41 -4.35
N VAL A 49 18.16 11.86 -4.87
CA VAL A 49 18.05 11.43 -6.28
C VAL A 49 18.20 12.63 -7.21
N SER A 50 17.52 13.76 -6.93
CA SER A 50 17.66 14.99 -7.71
C SER A 50 19.10 15.52 -7.71
N ILE A 51 19.75 15.52 -6.54
CA ILE A 51 21.15 15.95 -6.39
C ILE A 51 22.07 15.07 -7.24
N ASP A 52 21.94 13.74 -7.16
CA ASP A 52 22.79 12.81 -7.92
C ASP A 52 22.63 12.98 -9.44
N LYS A 53 21.39 13.16 -9.91
CA LYS A 53 21.11 13.48 -11.32
C LYS A 53 21.76 14.79 -11.75
N MET A 54 21.61 15.86 -10.96
CA MET A 54 22.23 17.14 -11.25
C MET A 54 23.76 17.06 -11.30
N LEU A 55 24.38 16.35 -10.36
CA LEU A 55 25.83 16.14 -10.32
C LEU A 55 26.33 15.28 -11.49
N SER A 56 25.46 14.42 -12.04
CA SER A 56 25.77 13.57 -13.20
C SER A 56 25.48 14.27 -14.54
N GLY A 57 25.02 15.52 -14.54
CA GLY A 57 24.64 16.26 -15.75
C GLY A 57 23.34 15.79 -16.39
N GLU A 58 22.50 15.07 -15.64
CA GLU A 58 21.18 14.60 -16.07
C GLU A 58 20.06 15.53 -15.60
N ASP A 59 18.87 15.40 -16.21
CA ASP A 59 17.69 16.14 -15.80
C ASP A 59 17.10 15.56 -14.50
N PRO A 60 17.02 16.32 -13.40
CA PRO A 60 16.40 15.87 -12.15
C PRO A 60 14.90 15.58 -12.26
N ASN A 61 14.22 16.03 -13.32
CA ASN A 61 12.81 15.68 -13.56
C ASN A 61 12.64 14.26 -14.10
N ASP A 62 13.68 13.70 -14.73
CA ASP A 62 13.65 12.33 -15.24
C ASP A 62 13.98 11.34 -14.10
N ARG A 63 13.04 11.13 -13.19
CA ARG A 63 13.23 10.24 -12.04
C ARG A 63 12.69 8.85 -12.36
N PRO A 64 13.50 7.78 -12.23
CA PRO A 64 13.00 6.42 -12.39
C PRO A 64 11.89 6.12 -11.38
N LEU A 65 10.90 5.36 -11.82
CA LEU A 65 9.86 4.84 -10.94
C LEU A 65 10.45 3.71 -10.08
N PRO A 66 9.93 3.52 -8.85
CA PRO A 66 10.25 2.34 -8.05
C PRO A 66 9.99 1.05 -8.83
N ALA A 67 10.83 0.04 -8.61
CA ALA A 67 10.57 -1.28 -9.17
C ALA A 67 9.49 -1.97 -8.33
N VAL A 68 8.49 -2.52 -9.02
CA VAL A 68 7.39 -3.26 -8.42
C VAL A 68 7.35 -4.65 -9.00
N GLN A 69 7.26 -5.66 -8.13
CA GLN A 69 7.06 -7.04 -8.53
C GLN A 69 5.96 -7.69 -7.70
N MET A 70 5.14 -8.50 -8.36
CA MET A 70 4.13 -9.32 -7.72
C MET A 70 4.50 -10.78 -7.91
N ILE A 71 4.57 -11.54 -6.81
CA ILE A 71 5.00 -12.94 -6.84
C ILE A 71 3.96 -13.78 -6.12
N SER A 72 3.41 -14.78 -6.83
CA SER A 72 2.45 -15.72 -6.23
C SER A 72 3.04 -16.38 -4.98
N GLN A 73 2.23 -16.41 -3.92
CA GLN A 73 2.55 -17.06 -2.65
C GLN A 73 2.02 -18.49 -2.58
N LYS A 74 1.57 -19.02 -3.72
CA LYS A 74 1.02 -20.37 -3.83
C LYS A 74 2.13 -21.41 -3.77
N MET A 75 2.07 -22.29 -2.77
CA MET A 75 2.99 -23.41 -2.58
C MET A 75 2.44 -24.73 -3.14
N GLY A 76 1.11 -24.84 -3.21
CA GLY A 76 0.38 -25.99 -3.74
C GLY A 76 -1.02 -25.59 -4.15
N ILE A 77 -1.86 -26.53 -4.61
CA ILE A 77 -3.21 -26.20 -5.11
C ILE A 77 -4.06 -25.49 -4.04
N HIS A 78 -3.95 -25.94 -2.78
CA HIS A 78 -4.62 -25.40 -1.59
C HIS A 78 -3.62 -25.07 -0.46
N GLU A 79 -2.39 -24.70 -0.81
CA GLU A 79 -1.34 -24.40 0.17
C GLU A 79 -0.66 -23.07 -0.16
N TRP A 80 -0.54 -22.22 0.86
CA TRP A 80 0.00 -20.86 0.78
C TRP A 80 1.22 -20.72 1.70
N SER A 81 2.07 -19.73 1.44
CA SER A 81 3.27 -19.47 2.23
C SER A 81 3.01 -18.86 3.63
N TYR A 82 1.73 -18.61 3.99
CA TYR A 82 1.31 -17.95 5.22
C TYR A 82 -0.05 -18.47 5.72
N ASP A 83 -0.38 -18.21 6.99
CA ASP A 83 -1.68 -18.51 7.60
C ASP A 83 -2.66 -17.37 7.35
N ASN A 84 -3.89 -17.73 7.00
CA ASN A 84 -4.93 -16.82 6.54
C ASN A 84 -6.24 -16.93 7.35
N ALA A 85 -6.21 -17.64 8.49
CA ALA A 85 -7.35 -17.75 9.37
C ALA A 85 -7.78 -16.36 9.91
N ILE A 86 -9.07 -16.05 9.74
CA ILE A 86 -9.67 -14.86 10.36
C ILE A 86 -10.01 -15.15 11.82
N ASP A 87 -9.76 -14.18 12.69
CA ASP A 87 -10.06 -14.28 14.12
C ASP A 87 -11.10 -13.21 14.51
N PRO A 88 -12.28 -13.61 15.02
CA PRO A 88 -13.36 -12.68 15.40
C PRO A 88 -13.09 -11.91 16.68
N ASP A 89 -12.00 -12.20 17.41
CA ASP A 89 -11.66 -11.51 18.65
C ASP A 89 -11.49 -10.01 18.42
N GLN A 90 -11.86 -9.21 19.42
CA GLN A 90 -11.59 -7.77 19.34
C GLN A 90 -10.09 -7.48 19.49
N ARG A 91 -9.65 -6.35 18.96
CA ARG A 91 -8.28 -5.88 19.15
C ARG A 91 -8.02 -5.67 20.64
N ASN A 92 -6.97 -6.30 21.15
CA ASN A 92 -6.55 -6.12 22.53
C ASN A 92 -5.96 -4.71 22.71
N LYS A 93 -6.34 -4.03 23.80
CA LYS A 93 -5.79 -2.70 24.12
C LYS A 93 -4.40 -2.86 24.70
N VAL A 94 -3.45 -2.08 24.17
CA VAL A 94 -2.08 -2.03 24.72
C VAL A 94 -2.17 -1.54 26.17
N PRO A 95 -1.66 -2.29 27.15
CA PRO A 95 -1.61 -1.87 28.55
C PRO A 95 -0.86 -0.55 28.71
N TRP A 96 -1.42 0.35 29.51
CA TRP A 96 -0.81 1.63 29.82
C TRP A 96 -0.36 1.71 31.28
N ALA A 97 0.71 2.45 31.53
CA ALA A 97 1.11 2.82 32.87
C ALA A 97 0.06 3.76 33.52
N PRO A 98 -0.06 3.76 34.86
CA PRO A 98 -0.96 4.68 35.55
C PRO A 98 -0.60 6.15 35.26
N ALA A 99 -1.61 6.95 34.94
CA ALA A 99 -1.43 8.35 34.51
C ALA A 99 -0.72 9.19 35.58
N GLU A 100 -0.94 8.91 36.86
CA GLU A 100 -0.31 9.62 37.97
C GLU A 100 1.23 9.50 37.94
N GLN A 101 1.73 8.35 37.47
CA GLN A 101 3.17 8.09 37.36
C GLN A 101 3.77 8.73 36.10
N THR A 102 3.09 8.61 34.96
CA THR A 102 3.56 9.15 33.68
C THR A 102 3.54 10.68 33.65
N LEU A 103 2.59 11.31 34.36
CA LEU A 103 2.49 12.78 34.44
C LEU A 103 3.57 13.40 35.34
N THR A 104 4.10 12.63 36.30
CA THR A 104 5.11 13.12 37.26
C THR A 104 6.54 12.80 36.83
N ASN A 105 6.74 11.85 35.91
CA ASN A 105 8.05 11.45 35.43
C ASN A 105 8.05 11.15 33.93
N ILE A 106 8.68 12.03 33.14
CA ILE A 106 8.81 11.89 31.68
C ILE A 106 9.63 10.67 31.24
N GLY A 107 10.42 10.07 32.14
CA GLY A 107 11.19 8.86 31.85
C GLY A 107 10.36 7.57 31.95
N VAL A 108 9.10 7.64 32.36
CA VAL A 108 8.22 6.46 32.44
C VAL A 108 7.49 6.31 31.10
N GLU A 109 7.62 5.13 30.50
CA GLU A 109 6.90 4.78 29.28
C GLU A 109 5.40 4.66 29.54
N VAL A 110 4.59 5.26 28.66
CA VAL A 110 3.11 5.22 28.78
C VAL A 110 2.59 3.87 28.29
N GLU A 111 3.03 3.41 27.12
CA GLU A 111 2.64 2.13 26.56
C GLU A 111 3.59 1.04 27.06
N LEU A 112 3.07 0.09 27.86
CA LEU A 112 3.86 -0.98 28.45
C LEU A 112 4.06 -2.18 27.51
N GLY A 113 3.42 -2.15 26.34
CA GLY A 113 3.39 -3.27 25.41
C GLY A 113 2.57 -4.46 25.92
N PHE A 114 2.49 -5.51 25.11
CA PHE A 114 1.87 -6.77 25.50
C PHE A 114 2.85 -7.67 26.23
N ASP A 115 2.34 -8.53 27.12
CA ASP A 115 3.13 -9.64 27.63
C ASP A 115 3.48 -10.60 26.47
N PRO A 116 4.53 -11.44 26.61
CA PRO A 116 4.98 -12.30 25.53
C PRO A 116 3.92 -13.27 24.97
N GLN A 117 2.98 -13.73 25.80
CA GLN A 117 1.94 -14.66 25.34
C GLN A 117 0.89 -13.94 24.49
N LEU A 118 0.42 -12.79 24.97
CA LEU A 118 -0.51 -11.95 24.22
C LEU A 118 0.13 -11.41 22.94
N ALA A 119 1.39 -10.99 22.99
CA ALA A 119 2.13 -10.52 21.82
C ALA A 119 2.20 -11.59 20.71
N LEU A 120 2.48 -12.86 21.08
CA LEU A 120 2.53 -13.95 20.11
C LEU A 120 1.15 -14.23 19.49
N ARG A 121 0.08 -14.21 20.31
CA ARG A 121 -1.29 -14.41 19.83
C ARG A 121 -1.76 -13.28 18.92
N GLU A 122 -1.41 -12.03 19.21
CA GLU A 122 -1.74 -10.91 18.33
C GLU A 122 -0.92 -10.96 17.03
N ALA A 123 0.35 -11.39 17.09
CA ALA A 123 1.19 -11.55 15.91
C ALA A 123 0.69 -12.66 14.96
N SER A 124 0.11 -13.74 15.49
CA SER A 124 -0.46 -14.82 14.67
C SER A 124 -1.74 -14.42 13.92
N ARG A 125 -2.32 -13.26 14.23
CA ARG A 125 -3.53 -12.72 13.57
C ARG A 125 -3.19 -11.72 12.44
N CYS A 126 -1.93 -11.69 12.00
CA CYS A 126 -1.47 -10.82 10.91
C CYS A 126 -2.32 -11.04 9.66
N LEU A 127 -2.84 -9.96 9.08
CA LEU A 127 -3.64 -10.01 7.85
C LEU A 127 -2.80 -10.12 6.56
N ASN A 128 -1.46 -10.21 6.67
CA ASN A 128 -0.54 -10.32 5.53
C ASN A 128 -0.80 -9.22 4.48
N CYS A 129 -0.84 -7.96 4.91
CA CYS A 129 -1.15 -6.82 4.03
C CYS A 129 -0.14 -6.60 2.89
N ASP A 130 1.00 -7.29 2.90
CA ASP A 130 1.96 -7.35 1.81
C ASP A 130 1.59 -8.37 0.72
N ALA A 131 0.58 -9.23 0.95
CA ALA A 131 0.02 -10.16 -0.03
C ALA A 131 -1.31 -9.62 -0.59
N GLN A 132 -1.35 -9.35 -1.88
CA GLN A 132 -2.48 -8.77 -2.58
C GLN A 132 -3.33 -9.83 -3.28
N THR A 133 -4.65 -9.67 -3.26
CA THR A 133 -5.57 -10.50 -4.05
C THR A 133 -5.46 -10.13 -5.53
N VAL A 134 -5.18 -11.10 -6.41
CA VAL A 134 -5.09 -10.90 -7.86
C VAL A 134 -6.10 -11.79 -8.56
N PHE A 135 -6.94 -11.19 -9.41
CA PHE A 135 -7.95 -11.88 -10.20
C PHE A 135 -7.57 -11.99 -11.68
N THR A 136 -7.77 -13.17 -12.25
CA THR A 136 -7.57 -13.46 -13.68
C THR A 136 -8.89 -13.96 -14.29
N GLY A 137 -9.63 -13.08 -14.95
CA GLY A 137 -10.99 -13.35 -15.42
C GLY A 137 -11.12 -14.52 -16.40
N ASN A 138 -10.19 -14.68 -17.33
CA ASN A 138 -10.23 -15.75 -18.33
C ASN A 138 -10.11 -17.18 -17.76
N LYS A 139 -9.65 -17.33 -16.51
CA LYS A 139 -9.63 -18.59 -15.75
C LYS A 139 -10.91 -18.80 -14.93
N CYS A 140 -11.71 -17.76 -14.73
CA CYS A 140 -12.92 -17.84 -13.93
C CYS A 140 -14.01 -18.62 -14.68
N ILE A 141 -14.72 -19.46 -13.92
CA ILE A 141 -15.87 -20.24 -14.40
C ILE A 141 -17.18 -19.81 -13.73
N GLU A 142 -17.15 -18.72 -12.97
CA GLU A 142 -18.33 -18.12 -12.31
C GLU A 142 -19.10 -19.13 -11.44
N CYS A 143 -18.35 -19.91 -10.65
CA CYS A 143 -18.91 -20.91 -9.72
C CYS A 143 -19.35 -20.33 -8.37
N ASP A 144 -19.21 -19.01 -8.18
CA ASP A 144 -19.54 -18.24 -6.97
C ASP A 144 -18.86 -18.67 -5.65
N ALA A 145 -17.92 -19.63 -5.71
CA ALA A 145 -17.23 -20.12 -4.52
C ALA A 145 -16.43 -19.04 -3.76
N CYS A 146 -15.92 -18.01 -4.46
CA CYS A 146 -15.24 -16.87 -3.83
C CYS A 146 -16.21 -15.87 -3.19
N VAL A 147 -17.46 -15.80 -3.67
CA VAL A 147 -18.52 -14.96 -3.08
C VAL A 147 -18.98 -15.62 -1.78
N ASP A 148 -19.29 -16.92 -1.84
CA ASP A 148 -19.80 -17.70 -0.70
C ASP A 148 -18.82 -17.77 0.49
N ILE A 149 -17.51 -17.89 0.22
CA ILE A 149 -16.50 -17.98 1.29
C ILE A 149 -16.09 -16.61 1.86
N CYS A 150 -16.51 -15.50 1.23
CA CYS A 150 -16.05 -14.18 1.63
C CYS A 150 -16.68 -13.78 2.98
N PRO A 151 -15.90 -13.56 4.04
CA PRO A 151 -16.47 -13.22 5.35
C PRO A 151 -17.07 -11.81 5.41
N MET A 152 -16.81 -10.98 4.39
CA MET A 152 -17.22 -9.58 4.32
C MET A 152 -18.22 -9.31 3.19
N ASP A 153 -18.66 -10.34 2.46
CA ASP A 153 -19.56 -10.22 1.32
C ASP A 153 -19.10 -9.20 0.26
N CYS A 154 -17.78 -9.02 0.10
CA CYS A 154 -17.22 -7.92 -0.68
C CYS A 154 -17.03 -8.22 -2.17
N ILE A 155 -17.34 -9.43 -2.64
CA ILE A 155 -17.17 -9.84 -4.05
C ILE A 155 -18.55 -10.03 -4.68
N THR A 156 -18.79 -9.42 -5.84
CA THR A 156 -20.04 -9.53 -6.60
C THR A 156 -19.74 -9.80 -8.07
N PHE A 157 -20.49 -10.71 -8.70
CA PHE A 157 -20.52 -10.84 -10.16
C PHE A 157 -21.76 -10.15 -10.72
N THR A 158 -21.60 -9.15 -11.58
CA THR A 158 -22.70 -8.32 -12.08
C THR A 158 -22.46 -7.84 -13.50
N ASP A 159 -23.47 -7.27 -14.16
CA ASP A 159 -23.30 -6.65 -15.46
C ASP A 159 -22.47 -5.37 -15.34
N ASP A 160 -21.54 -5.18 -16.29
CA ASP A 160 -20.68 -4.00 -16.33
C ASP A 160 -21.49 -2.70 -16.47
N GLY A 161 -20.88 -1.57 -16.09
CA GLY A 161 -21.54 -0.27 -16.16
C GLY A 161 -20.75 0.84 -15.48
N GLU A 162 -21.35 2.02 -15.44
CA GLU A 162 -20.76 3.18 -14.75
C GLU A 162 -20.60 2.89 -13.26
N GLU A 163 -19.49 3.35 -12.68
CA GLU A 163 -19.13 3.02 -11.28
C GLU A 163 -20.22 3.41 -10.28
N ALA A 164 -20.86 4.57 -10.49
CA ALA A 164 -21.95 5.05 -9.65
C ALA A 164 -23.16 4.11 -9.61
N GLU A 165 -23.43 3.40 -10.71
CA GLU A 165 -24.48 2.39 -10.80
C GLU A 165 -24.00 1.03 -10.28
N LEU A 166 -22.74 0.66 -10.55
CA LEU A 166 -22.13 -0.57 -10.04
C LEU A 166 -22.20 -0.61 -8.50
N ARG A 167 -21.76 0.45 -7.82
CA ARG A 167 -21.74 0.55 -6.34
C ARG A 167 -23.09 0.29 -5.68
N GLN A 168 -24.21 0.56 -6.38
CA GLN A 168 -25.57 0.34 -5.86
C GLN A 168 -26.07 -1.09 -6.06
N ARG A 169 -25.44 -1.86 -6.95
CA ARG A 169 -25.84 -3.23 -7.31
C ARG A 169 -24.95 -4.32 -6.71
N LEU A 170 -23.94 -3.93 -5.93
CA LEU A 170 -23.07 -4.87 -5.20
C LEU A 170 -23.83 -5.53 -4.05
N THR A 171 -23.40 -6.72 -3.63
CA THR A 171 -24.00 -7.48 -2.52
C THR A 171 -24.09 -6.63 -1.24
N ALA A 172 -23.06 -5.84 -0.96
CA ALA A 172 -23.06 -4.77 0.03
C ALA A 172 -22.81 -3.42 -0.67
N PRO A 173 -23.58 -2.35 -0.39
CA PRO A 173 -23.34 -1.05 -1.02
C PRO A 173 -21.95 -0.48 -0.68
N ALA A 174 -21.15 -0.20 -1.71
CA ALA A 174 -19.82 0.39 -1.56
C ALA A 174 -19.93 1.93 -1.39
N LEU A 175 -20.12 2.37 -0.14
CA LEU A 175 -20.40 3.76 0.21
C LEU A 175 -19.16 4.67 0.21
N ASN A 176 -17.97 4.11 0.34
CA ASN A 176 -16.73 4.87 0.33
C ASN A 176 -16.31 5.21 -1.12
N LEU A 177 -16.54 6.46 -1.52
CA LEU A 177 -16.19 6.96 -2.87
C LEU A 177 -14.71 7.31 -3.03
N THR A 178 -13.93 7.36 -1.94
CA THR A 178 -12.48 7.61 -2.02
C THR A 178 -11.67 6.33 -2.21
N GLN A 179 -12.32 5.18 -2.03
CA GLN A 179 -11.72 3.87 -2.26
C GLN A 179 -12.21 3.33 -3.60
N ASP A 180 -11.28 3.04 -4.49
CA ASP A 180 -11.57 2.48 -5.81
C ASP A 180 -12.11 1.05 -5.67
N LEU A 181 -13.04 0.68 -6.56
CA LEU A 181 -13.50 -0.70 -6.72
C LEU A 181 -12.47 -1.51 -7.50
N TYR A 182 -12.19 -2.73 -7.06
CA TYR A 182 -11.40 -3.66 -7.86
C TYR A 182 -12.31 -4.41 -8.84
N VAL A 183 -12.26 -4.02 -10.11
CA VAL A 183 -13.05 -4.62 -11.19
C VAL A 183 -12.19 -5.60 -12.01
N GLY A 184 -12.64 -6.85 -12.12
CA GLY A 184 -12.08 -7.90 -12.96
C GLY A 184 -12.99 -8.24 -14.15
N GLY A 185 -12.50 -8.00 -15.37
CA GLY A 185 -13.19 -8.32 -16.62
C GLY A 185 -12.89 -9.71 -17.17
N ASP A 186 -12.99 -9.87 -18.51
CA ASP A 186 -12.66 -11.09 -19.27
C ASP A 186 -13.41 -12.37 -18.86
N LEU A 187 -14.60 -12.22 -18.26
CA LEU A 187 -15.49 -13.33 -17.98
C LEU A 187 -16.19 -13.80 -19.26
N LYS A 188 -16.42 -15.11 -19.38
CA LYS A 188 -17.04 -15.70 -20.57
C LYS A 188 -18.49 -15.26 -20.78
N THR A 189 -19.17 -14.84 -19.72
CA THR A 189 -20.54 -14.34 -19.76
C THR A 189 -20.65 -12.87 -20.18
N GLY A 190 -19.54 -12.13 -20.20
CA GLY A 190 -19.54 -10.67 -20.40
C GLY A 190 -19.87 -9.85 -19.15
N ARG A 191 -20.12 -10.50 -18.01
CA ARG A 191 -20.21 -9.85 -16.70
C ARG A 191 -18.83 -9.38 -16.22
N VAL A 192 -18.82 -8.64 -15.11
CA VAL A 192 -17.61 -8.28 -14.36
C VAL A 192 -17.65 -8.85 -12.94
N MET A 193 -16.48 -9.19 -12.43
CA MET A 193 -16.24 -9.39 -11.01
C MET A 193 -15.94 -8.03 -10.41
N VAL A 194 -16.65 -7.64 -9.35
CA VAL A 194 -16.40 -6.41 -8.61
C VAL A 194 -16.10 -6.78 -7.17
N LYS A 195 -14.97 -6.29 -6.66
CA LYS A 195 -14.54 -6.44 -5.28
C LYS A 195 -14.47 -5.08 -4.62
N ASP A 196 -15.20 -4.92 -3.51
CA ASP A 196 -15.09 -3.74 -2.66
C ASP A 196 -13.83 -3.87 -1.79
N GLU A 197 -12.83 -3.03 -2.08
CA GLU A 197 -11.57 -2.99 -1.34
C GLU A 197 -11.71 -2.33 0.04
N ASP A 198 -12.74 -1.51 0.27
CA ASP A 198 -12.94 -0.79 1.54
C ASP A 198 -13.16 -1.76 2.71
N VAL A 199 -13.88 -2.85 2.43
CA VAL A 199 -14.25 -3.87 3.42
C VAL A 199 -13.47 -5.17 3.28
N CYS A 200 -12.59 -5.30 2.28
CA CYS A 200 -11.83 -6.52 2.10
C CYS A 200 -10.72 -6.67 3.14
N LEU A 201 -10.66 -7.82 3.83
CA LEU A 201 -9.61 -8.12 4.81
C LEU A 201 -8.31 -8.65 4.20
N HIS A 202 -8.25 -8.85 2.88
CA HIS A 202 -7.12 -9.50 2.17
C HIS A 202 -6.77 -10.90 2.70
N CYS A 203 -7.73 -11.58 3.32
CA CYS A 203 -7.57 -12.92 3.92
C CYS A 203 -7.31 -14.07 2.93
N GLY A 204 -7.32 -13.86 1.61
CA GLY A 204 -7.00 -14.91 0.63
C GLY A 204 -7.94 -16.13 0.55
N LEU A 205 -9.02 -16.20 1.34
CA LEU A 205 -9.98 -17.31 1.31
C LEU A 205 -10.61 -17.50 -0.08
N CYS A 206 -10.80 -16.40 -0.83
CA CYS A 206 -11.26 -16.45 -2.22
C CYS A 206 -10.29 -17.21 -3.14
N ALA A 207 -8.97 -17.06 -2.92
CA ALA A 207 -7.93 -17.74 -3.67
C ALA A 207 -7.79 -19.21 -3.26
N GLU A 208 -7.91 -19.52 -1.98
CA GLU A 208 -7.89 -20.89 -1.47
C GLU A 208 -9.06 -21.73 -1.99
N ARG A 209 -10.26 -21.12 -2.02
CA ARG A 209 -11.48 -21.78 -2.47
C ARG A 209 -11.61 -21.88 -4.00
N CYS A 210 -10.88 -21.05 -4.75
CA CYS A 210 -11.01 -20.99 -6.20
C CYS A 210 -10.52 -22.28 -6.89
N PRO A 211 -11.39 -23.05 -7.56
CA PRO A 211 -11.01 -24.33 -8.15
C PRO A 211 -10.15 -24.19 -9.42
N THR A 212 -10.13 -23.01 -10.06
CA THR A 212 -9.41 -22.78 -11.31
C THR A 212 -8.15 -21.94 -11.15
N GLY A 213 -7.90 -21.42 -9.94
CA GLY A 213 -6.83 -20.43 -9.71
C GLY A 213 -7.05 -19.12 -10.47
N ALA A 214 -8.31 -18.72 -10.67
CA ALA A 214 -8.66 -17.38 -11.13
C ALA A 214 -8.33 -16.33 -10.06
N TRP A 215 -8.41 -16.69 -8.79
CA TRP A 215 -7.88 -15.91 -7.68
C TRP A 215 -6.50 -16.41 -7.28
N ASP A 216 -5.59 -15.49 -7.02
CA ASP A 216 -4.24 -15.72 -6.52
C ASP A 216 -3.92 -14.71 -5.39
N MET A 217 -2.98 -15.08 -4.53
CA MET A 217 -2.40 -14.17 -3.54
C MET A 217 -0.95 -13.91 -3.92
N GLN A 218 -0.63 -12.66 -4.23
CA GLN A 218 0.69 -12.28 -4.72
C GLN A 218 1.34 -11.29 -3.77
N LYS A 219 2.56 -11.61 -3.31
CA LYS A 219 3.33 -10.71 -2.47
C LYS A 219 3.84 -9.54 -3.29
N PHE A 220 3.57 -8.34 -2.80
CA PHE A 220 4.03 -7.09 -3.37
C PHE A 220 5.44 -6.80 -2.86
N PHE A 221 6.38 -6.68 -3.80
CA PHE A 221 7.73 -6.23 -3.54
C PHE A 221 7.93 -4.86 -4.16
N LEU A 222 8.36 -3.91 -3.34
CA LEU A 222 8.68 -2.54 -3.73
C LEU A 222 10.15 -2.26 -3.46
N GLU A 223 10.88 -1.89 -4.51
CA GLU A 223 12.24 -1.41 -4.41
C GLU A 223 12.28 0.04 -4.85
N MET A 224 12.49 0.94 -3.88
CA MET A 224 12.57 2.37 -4.13
C MET A 224 13.87 2.70 -4.87
N THR A 225 13.79 3.60 -5.85
CA THR A 225 14.99 4.15 -6.48
C THR A 225 15.70 5.09 -5.50
N HIS A 226 16.96 4.77 -5.18
CA HIS A 226 17.82 5.59 -4.35
C HIS A 226 18.89 6.31 -5.18
N ALA A 227 19.47 7.37 -4.62
CA ALA A 227 20.58 8.10 -5.22
C ALA A 227 21.77 7.17 -5.47
N GLY A 228 22.34 7.25 -6.68
CA GLY A 228 23.47 6.42 -7.11
C GLY A 228 23.27 5.85 -8.52
N PRO A 229 24.03 4.80 -8.90
CA PRO A 229 24.02 4.28 -10.27
C PRO A 229 22.63 3.85 -10.79
N GLN A 230 21.73 3.42 -9.90
CA GLN A 230 20.38 2.98 -10.25
C GLN A 230 19.43 4.13 -10.62
N CYS A 231 19.65 5.35 -10.11
CA CYS A 231 18.81 6.49 -10.47
C CYS A 231 19.27 7.20 -11.74
N ARG A 232 20.49 6.93 -12.19
CA ARG A 232 21.08 7.52 -13.40
C ARG A 232 20.52 6.86 -14.64
N SER A 233 20.40 7.64 -15.71
CA SER A 233 20.00 7.12 -17.02
C SER A 233 20.98 6.02 -17.43
N PRO A 234 20.51 4.89 -18.01
CA PRO A 234 21.40 3.87 -18.55
C PRO A 234 22.22 4.46 -19.72
N GLY A 235 23.34 5.08 -19.39
CA GLY A 235 24.12 5.91 -20.30
C GLY A 235 25.50 5.33 -20.51
N ARG A 236 25.79 4.98 -21.78
CA ARG A 236 27.12 4.96 -22.43
C ARG A 236 28.29 4.65 -21.48
N LYS A 237 28.80 3.42 -21.58
CA LYS A 237 30.19 3.13 -21.22
C LYS A 237 31.06 4.25 -21.80
N ALA A 238 31.69 5.03 -20.93
CA ALA A 238 32.78 5.90 -21.34
C ALA A 238 33.79 5.03 -22.08
N ALA A 239 34.04 5.38 -23.34
CA ALA A 239 35.15 4.83 -24.11
C ALA A 239 36.48 5.33 -23.55
#